data_AF-A0A974APS4-F1
#
_entry.id   AF-A0A974APS4-F1
#
_cell.length_a   1.000
_cell.length_b   1.000
_cell.length_c   1.000
_cell.angle_alpha   90.00
_cell.angle_beta   90.00
_cell.angle_gamma   90.00
#
_symmetry.space_group_name_H-M   'P 1'
#
loop_
_entity.id
_entity.type
_entity.pdbx_description
1 polymer ?
#
loop_
_entity_poly.entity_id
_entity_poly.type
_entity_poly.pdbx_seq_one_letter_code
_entity_poly.pdbx_strand_id
1 'polypeptide(L)'
;NLDWEPTGPVQELGEEGYRKATMGFGLANSATLDVIEATKWSSDAGRYLHAWGPGPYYIRIAVHGLQAKAEDLRARGTRFTWVESSQAVGGRSLIRVDPADVRGQVFEFHEL
;
A
#
# COMPACT_ATOMS: atom_id res chain seq x y z
N ASN A 1 25.39 10.25 2.86
CA ASN A 1 24.00 10.22 3.31
C ASN A 1 23.19 11.02 2.30
N LEU A 2 21.98 10.59 1.93
CA LEU A 2 21.17 11.33 0.94
C LEU A 2 20.39 12.50 1.56
N ASP A 3 20.50 12.69 2.90
CA ASP A 3 19.74 13.66 3.70
C ASP A 3 18.24 13.70 3.35
N TRP A 4 17.71 12.53 2.99
CA TRP A 4 16.32 12.36 2.63
C TRP A 4 15.51 12.18 3.91
N GLU A 5 14.67 13.15 4.22
CA GLU A 5 13.81 13.14 5.40
C GLU A 5 12.37 12.74 5.02
N PRO A 6 11.62 12.10 5.93
CA PRO A 6 10.19 11.87 5.74
C PRO A 6 9.42 13.17 5.56
N THR A 7 8.39 13.18 4.72
CA THR A 7 7.53 14.37 4.51
C THR A 7 6.58 14.67 5.67
N GLY A 8 6.54 13.81 6.69
CA GLY A 8 5.68 13.95 7.85
C GLY A 8 6.08 12.99 8.96
N PRO A 9 5.32 12.96 10.07
CA PRO A 9 5.59 12.06 11.18
C PRO A 9 5.46 10.58 10.76
N VAL A 10 6.18 9.71 11.47
CA VAL A 10 5.99 8.26 11.35
C VAL A 10 4.56 7.92 11.77
N GLN A 11 3.87 7.15 10.94
CA GLN A 11 2.50 6.70 11.18
C GLN A 11 2.52 5.30 11.80
N GLU A 12 1.83 5.13 12.93
CA GLU A 12 1.61 3.83 13.56
C GLU A 12 0.32 3.21 12.98
N LEU A 13 0.45 2.16 12.17
CA LEU A 13 -0.66 1.51 11.49
C LEU A 13 -0.93 0.15 12.15
N GLY A 14 -1.50 0.21 13.35
CA GLY A 14 -1.66 -0.94 14.24
C GLY A 14 -2.52 -2.07 13.65
N GLU A 15 -3.53 -1.76 12.86
CA GLU A 15 -4.36 -2.77 12.18
C GLU A 15 -3.61 -3.45 11.03
N GLU A 16 -2.76 -2.70 10.34
CA GLU A 16 -1.91 -3.19 9.25
C GLU A 16 -0.68 -3.94 9.78
N GLY A 17 -0.31 -3.69 11.04
CA GLY A 17 0.81 -4.34 11.73
C GLY A 17 2.18 -3.85 11.28
N TYR A 18 2.29 -2.58 10.89
CA TYR A 18 3.55 -1.90 10.63
C TYR A 18 3.48 -0.42 11.02
N ARG A 19 4.65 0.21 11.18
CA ARG A 19 4.80 1.66 11.20
C ARG A 19 5.43 2.14 9.89
N LYS A 20 5.14 3.37 9.50
CA LYS A 20 5.46 3.87 8.15
C LYS A 20 6.03 5.28 8.19
N ALA A 21 7.16 5.48 7.52
CA ALA A 21 7.67 6.80 7.14
C ALA A 21 7.47 6.99 5.63
N THR A 22 6.81 8.09 5.24
CA THR A 22 6.60 8.42 3.83
C THR A 22 7.70 9.36 3.36
N MET A 23 8.46 8.93 2.36
CA MET A 23 9.53 9.69 1.73
C MET A 23 8.99 10.26 0.40
N GLY A 24 8.74 11.56 0.38
CA GLY A 24 8.25 12.26 -0.81
C GLY A 24 9.37 12.81 -1.70
N PHE A 25 8.99 13.22 -2.90
CA PHE A 25 9.85 13.95 -3.83
C PHE A 25 9.32 15.37 -4.01
N GLY A 26 10.18 16.29 -4.45
CA GLY A 26 9.84 17.73 -4.57
C GLY A 26 8.82 18.10 -5.64
N LEU A 27 8.27 17.13 -6.39
CA LEU A 27 7.26 17.36 -7.41
C LEU A 27 5.86 17.04 -6.86
N ALA A 28 4.93 17.99 -7.00
CA ALA A 28 3.54 17.79 -6.61
C ALA A 28 2.92 16.58 -7.33
N ASN A 29 2.15 15.77 -6.62
CA ASN A 29 1.51 14.55 -7.11
C ASN A 29 2.49 13.50 -7.70
N SER A 30 3.76 13.55 -7.30
CA SER A 30 4.71 12.48 -7.62
C SER A 30 4.46 11.24 -6.75
N ALA A 31 5.08 10.13 -7.15
CA ALA A 31 5.13 8.93 -6.31
C ALA A 31 5.77 9.24 -4.96
N THR A 32 5.55 8.38 -3.97
CA THR A 32 6.29 8.40 -2.71
C THR A 32 6.96 7.05 -2.50
N LEU A 33 7.99 7.00 -1.66
CA LEU A 33 8.52 5.75 -1.13
C LEU A 33 8.09 5.62 0.33
N ASP A 34 7.33 4.60 0.64
CA ASP A 34 6.99 4.29 2.02
C ASP A 34 8.02 3.29 2.59
N VAL A 35 8.76 3.74 3.61
CA VAL A 35 9.65 2.88 4.39
C VAL A 35 8.83 2.34 5.56
N ILE A 36 8.71 1.02 5.63
CA ILE A 36 7.87 0.34 6.63
C ILE A 36 8.70 -0.54 7.55
N GLU A 37 8.26 -0.63 8.79
CA GLU A 37 8.78 -1.58 9.78
C GLU A 37 7.61 -2.38 10.35
N ALA A 38 7.66 -3.71 10.21
CA ALA A 38 6.63 -4.58 10.76
C ALA A 38 6.65 -4.53 12.30
N THR A 39 5.49 -4.25 12.90
CA THR A 39 5.33 -4.17 14.36
C THR A 39 4.69 -5.42 14.96
N LYS A 40 4.17 -6.31 14.11
CA LYS A 40 3.55 -7.59 14.50
C LYS A 40 4.06 -8.70 13.59
N TRP A 41 4.59 -9.78 14.16
CA TRP A 41 5.07 -10.92 13.36
C TRP A 41 3.96 -11.58 12.53
N SER A 42 2.73 -11.61 13.06
CA SER A 42 1.59 -12.27 12.45
C SER A 42 0.86 -11.40 11.41
N SER A 43 1.24 -10.14 11.21
CA SER A 43 0.70 -9.31 10.14
C SER A 43 1.20 -9.79 8.77
N ASP A 44 0.57 -9.31 7.70
CA ASP A 44 1.01 -9.64 6.34
C ASP A 44 2.43 -9.11 6.06
N ALA A 45 2.75 -7.90 6.54
CA ALA A 45 4.09 -7.32 6.44
C ALA A 45 5.12 -8.09 7.29
N GLY A 46 4.75 -8.52 8.50
CA GLY A 46 5.62 -9.34 9.36
C GLY A 46 5.93 -10.70 8.75
N ARG A 47 4.91 -11.37 8.20
CA ARG A 47 5.07 -12.65 7.49
C ARG A 47 5.91 -12.50 6.23
N TYR A 48 5.71 -11.44 5.45
CA TYR A 48 6.53 -11.12 4.28
C TYR A 48 8.00 -10.97 4.67
N LEU A 49 8.29 -10.11 5.64
CA LEU A 49 9.65 -9.81 6.08
C LEU A 49 10.36 -11.06 6.60
N HIS A 50 9.66 -11.91 7.34
CA HIS A 50 10.21 -13.17 7.84
C HIS A 50 10.51 -14.17 6.70
N ALA A 51 9.63 -14.28 5.70
CA ALA A 51 9.76 -15.27 4.64
C ALA A 51 10.83 -14.88 3.60
N TRP A 52 10.96 -13.59 3.29
CA TRP A 52 11.75 -13.12 2.14
C TRP A 52 12.81 -12.07 2.50
N GLY A 53 12.84 -11.57 3.73
CA GLY A 53 13.72 -10.48 4.13
C GLY A 53 13.25 -9.10 3.63
N PRO A 54 14.07 -8.06 3.82
CA PRO A 54 13.75 -6.70 3.39
C PRO A 54 13.63 -6.60 1.87
N GLY A 55 12.59 -5.92 1.38
CA GLY A 55 12.37 -5.73 -0.05
C GLY A 55 11.09 -4.94 -0.36
N PRO A 56 10.76 -4.76 -1.65
CA PRO A 56 9.53 -4.12 -2.08
C PRO A 56 8.31 -4.91 -1.60
N TYR A 57 7.52 -4.32 -0.72
CA TYR A 57 6.37 -4.98 -0.11
C TYR A 57 5.06 -4.74 -0.89
N TYR A 58 4.74 -3.48 -1.21
CA TYR A 58 3.56 -3.14 -2.01
C TYR A 58 3.84 -2.08 -3.08
N ILE A 59 2.94 -2.05 -4.07
CA ILE A 59 2.70 -0.90 -4.95
C ILE A 59 1.29 -0.42 -4.67
N ARG A 60 1.15 0.89 -4.44
CA ARG A 60 -0.15 1.52 -4.22
C ARG A 60 -0.31 2.70 -5.15
N ILE A 61 -1.41 2.72 -5.90
CA ILE A 61 -1.71 3.74 -6.89
C ILE A 61 -2.95 4.52 -6.47
N ALA A 62 -2.79 5.84 -6.30
CA ALA A 62 -3.92 6.74 -6.15
C ALA A 62 -4.67 6.87 -7.49
N VAL A 63 -5.99 6.77 -7.46
CA VAL A 63 -6.87 6.90 -8.63
C VAL A 63 -7.96 7.91 -8.36
N HIS A 64 -8.50 8.51 -9.42
CA HIS A 64 -9.76 9.24 -9.37
C HIS A 64 -10.92 8.26 -9.64
N GLY A 65 -11.84 8.12 -8.70
CA GLY A 65 -13.01 7.25 -8.81
C GLY A 65 -12.69 5.79 -8.56
N LEU A 66 -12.47 5.41 -7.31
CA LEU A 66 -12.15 4.04 -6.90
C LEU A 66 -13.25 3.04 -7.32
N GLN A 67 -14.51 3.43 -7.29
CA GLN A 67 -15.64 2.61 -7.76
C GLN A 67 -15.57 2.35 -9.27
N ALA A 68 -15.28 3.38 -10.07
CA ALA A 68 -15.09 3.23 -11.51
C ALA A 68 -13.89 2.33 -11.81
N LYS A 69 -12.81 2.42 -11.01
CA LYS A 69 -11.68 1.49 -11.10
C LYS A 69 -12.09 0.04 -10.78
N ALA A 70 -12.92 -0.18 -9.77
CA ALA A 70 -13.45 -1.51 -9.47
C ALA A 70 -14.28 -2.08 -10.63
N GLU A 71 -15.13 -1.27 -11.27
CA GLU A 71 -15.90 -1.69 -12.45
C GLU A 71 -15.00 -2.04 -13.64
N ASP A 72 -13.99 -1.22 -13.93
CA ASP A 72 -12.98 -1.49 -14.96
C ASP A 72 -12.22 -2.80 -14.71
N LEU A 73 -11.81 -3.06 -13.45
CA LEU A 73 -11.17 -4.33 -13.07
C LEU A 73 -12.10 -5.53 -13.28
N ARG A 74 -13.38 -5.44 -12.87
CA ARG A 74 -14.38 -6.50 -13.12
C ARG A 74 -14.58 -6.75 -14.61
N ALA A 75 -14.71 -5.69 -15.41
CA ALA A 75 -14.90 -5.79 -16.86
C ALA A 75 -13.72 -6.47 -17.56
N ARG A 76 -12.51 -6.35 -17.01
CA ARG A 76 -11.28 -7.00 -17.51
C ARG A 76 -11.05 -8.40 -16.93
N GLY A 77 -11.92 -8.88 -16.04
CA GLY A 77 -11.76 -10.16 -15.36
C GLY A 77 -10.60 -10.18 -14.36
N THR A 78 -10.12 -9.02 -13.91
CA THR A 78 -9.11 -8.93 -12.86
C THR A 78 -9.76 -9.14 -11.50
N ARG A 79 -9.26 -10.11 -10.74
CA ARG A 79 -9.73 -10.43 -9.40
C ARG A 79 -9.19 -9.42 -8.40
N PHE A 80 -10.03 -9.00 -7.47
CA PHE A 80 -9.64 -8.11 -6.39
C PHE A 80 -10.58 -8.26 -5.21
N THR A 81 -10.15 -7.75 -4.06
CA THR A 81 -10.98 -7.56 -2.88
C THR A 81 -11.19 -6.06 -2.65
N TRP A 82 -12.43 -5.68 -2.37
CA TRP A 82 -12.75 -4.36 -1.86
C TRP A 82 -12.56 -4.36 -0.35
N VAL A 83 -11.66 -3.51 0.14
CA VAL A 83 -11.39 -3.33 1.57
C VAL A 83 -12.12 -2.06 1.99
N GLU A 84 -13.14 -2.21 2.83
CA GLU A 84 -14.03 -1.09 3.20
C GLU A 84 -13.30 0.04 3.94
N SER A 85 -12.32 -0.30 4.77
CA SER A 85 -11.49 0.64 5.52
C SER A 85 -10.09 0.09 5.72
N SER A 86 -9.09 0.92 5.51
CA SER A 86 -7.69 0.62 5.81
C SER A 86 -6.97 1.83 6.40
N GLN A 87 -6.28 1.61 7.52
CA GLN A 87 -5.48 2.67 8.15
C GLN A 87 -4.38 3.18 7.21
N ALA A 88 -3.88 2.31 6.33
CA ALA A 88 -2.82 2.65 5.38
C ALA A 88 -3.19 3.79 4.40
N VAL A 89 -4.49 4.07 4.25
CA VAL A 89 -5.05 5.13 3.41
C VAL A 89 -5.97 6.09 4.21
N GLY A 90 -5.77 6.16 5.53
CA GLY A 90 -6.50 7.08 6.41
C GLY A 90 -7.91 6.62 6.77
N GLY A 91 -8.16 5.31 6.85
CA GLY A 91 -9.47 4.73 7.16
C GLY A 91 -10.46 4.77 5.99
N ARG A 92 -9.99 5.15 4.79
CA ARG A 92 -10.76 5.08 3.55
C ARG A 92 -10.75 3.66 2.97
N SER A 93 -11.63 3.40 2.03
CA SER A 93 -11.63 2.15 1.28
C SER A 93 -10.44 2.06 0.34
N LEU A 94 -10.00 0.83 0.05
CA LEU A 94 -9.01 0.53 -0.98
C LEU A 94 -9.40 -0.73 -1.74
N ILE A 95 -8.83 -0.91 -2.93
CA ILE A 95 -8.89 -2.15 -3.69
C ILE A 95 -7.55 -2.87 -3.54
N ARG A 96 -7.57 -4.15 -3.22
CA ARG A 96 -6.39 -5.03 -3.27
C ARG A 96 -6.56 -6.05 -4.40
N VAL A 97 -5.69 -5.99 -5.40
CA VAL A 97 -5.69 -6.94 -6.53
C VAL A 97 -5.27 -8.32 -6.04
N ASP A 98 -5.89 -9.38 -6.56
CA ASP A 98 -5.48 -10.75 -6.26
C ASP A 98 -4.02 -10.95 -6.72
N PRO A 99 -3.09 -11.35 -5.83
CA PRO A 99 -1.69 -11.51 -6.18
C PRO A 99 -1.46 -12.45 -7.37
N ALA A 100 -2.35 -13.42 -7.62
CA ALA A 100 -2.24 -14.31 -8.77
C ALA A 100 -2.39 -13.58 -10.12
N ASP A 101 -3.02 -12.41 -10.15
CA ASP A 101 -3.15 -11.57 -11.35
C ASP A 101 -1.97 -10.60 -11.53
N VAL A 102 -1.09 -10.49 -10.52
CA VAL A 102 0.07 -9.57 -10.49
C VAL A 102 1.37 -10.26 -10.05
N ARG A 103 1.54 -11.55 -10.40
CA ARG A 103 2.77 -12.32 -10.16
C ARG A 103 3.23 -12.33 -8.68
N GLY A 104 2.27 -12.41 -7.77
CA GLY A 104 2.50 -12.50 -6.31
C GLY A 104 2.71 -11.15 -5.62
N GLN A 105 2.59 -10.02 -6.33
CA GLN A 105 2.82 -8.69 -5.77
C GLN A 105 1.61 -8.20 -4.96
N VAL A 106 1.85 -7.46 -3.88
CA VAL A 106 0.79 -6.69 -3.21
C VAL A 106 0.55 -5.43 -4.04
N PHE A 107 -0.58 -5.38 -4.73
CA PHE A 107 -0.92 -4.28 -5.62
C PHE A 107 -2.27 -3.67 -5.24
N GLU A 108 -2.28 -2.37 -4.97
CA GLU A 108 -3.42 -1.69 -4.36
C GLU A 108 -3.81 -0.41 -5.10
N PHE A 109 -5.09 -0.08 -5.06
CA PHE A 109 -5.62 1.22 -5.49
C PHE A 109 -6.35 1.91 -4.34
N HIS A 110 -6.22 3.23 -4.23
CA HIS A 110 -7.04 4.04 -3.34
C HIS A 110 -7.51 5.32 -4.01
N GLU A 111 -8.56 5.92 -3.49
CA GLU A 111 -9.02 7.24 -3.94
C GLU A 111 -7.96 8.31 -3.60
N LEU A 112 -7.63 9.19 -4.55
CA LEU A 112 -6.76 10.34 -4.32
C LEU A 112 -7.33 11.22 -3.19
#